data_AF-A0AB73U4H0-F1
#
_entry.id   AF-A0AB73U4H0-F1
#
_cell.length_a   1.000
_cell.length_b   1.000
_cell.length_c   1.000
_cell.angle_alpha   90.00
_cell.angle_beta   90.00
_cell.angle_gamma   90.00
#
_symmetry.space_group_name_H-M   'P 1'
#
loop_
_entity.id
_entity.type
_entity.pdbx_description
1 polymer ?
#
loop_
_entity_poly.entity_id
_entity_poly.type
_entity_poly.pdbx_seq_one_letter_code
_entity_poly.pdbx_strand_id
1 'polypeptide(L)'
;MSTSLLDPTFLALLKNLDLFIAQEITPGEFETRFIQGNGELLRQTLDGYKFSYDTYMSLFYVVDDYVEDPDLRTEPEDLGDDDLREAAVAARAGFNDELAALGLDSYGHPLTD
;
A
#
# COMPACT_ATOMS: atom_id res chain seq x y z
N MET A 1 -24.66 -4.07 -8.15
CA MET A 1 -23.32 -4.07 -7.53
C MET A 1 -23.02 -2.65 -7.13
N SER A 2 -22.63 -2.41 -5.87
CA SER A 2 -22.21 -1.09 -5.43
C SER A 2 -20.88 -0.76 -6.11
N THR A 3 -20.77 0.40 -6.75
CA THR A 3 -19.49 0.84 -7.35
C THR A 3 -18.61 1.36 -6.22
N SER A 4 -17.34 0.94 -6.18
CA SER A 4 -16.38 1.48 -5.21
C SER A 4 -16.24 2.99 -5.41
N LEU A 5 -16.12 3.72 -4.30
CA LEU A 5 -15.89 5.17 -4.31
C LEU A 5 -14.40 5.52 -4.42
N LEU A 6 -13.52 4.53 -4.42
CA LEU A 6 -12.07 4.73 -4.46
C LEU A 6 -11.56 4.89 -5.89
N ASP A 7 -10.47 5.65 -6.02
CA ASP A 7 -9.73 5.74 -7.27
C ASP A 7 -9.23 4.34 -7.71
N PRO A 8 -9.27 4.01 -9.01
CA PRO A 8 -8.79 2.71 -9.50
C PRO A 8 -7.34 2.40 -9.13
N THR A 9 -6.49 3.41 -9.01
CA THR A 9 -5.08 3.26 -8.61
C THR A 9 -4.98 2.87 -7.15
N PHE A 10 -5.80 3.47 -6.29
CA PHE A 10 -5.88 3.10 -4.88
C PHE A 10 -6.43 1.67 -4.72
N LEU A 11 -7.44 1.28 -5.50
CA LEU A 11 -7.93 -0.11 -5.54
C LEU A 11 -6.85 -1.10 -5.98
N ALA A 12 -6.03 -0.74 -6.97
CA ALA A 12 -4.91 -1.56 -7.41
C ALA A 12 -3.87 -1.72 -6.30
N LEU A 13 -3.56 -0.66 -5.54
CA LEU A 13 -2.69 -0.74 -4.36
C LEU A 13 -3.24 -1.71 -3.31
N LEU A 14 -4.52 -1.57 -2.92
CA LEU A 14 -5.14 -2.47 -1.94
C LEU A 14 -5.07 -3.93 -2.39
N LYS A 15 -5.34 -4.20 -3.66
CA LYS A 15 -5.24 -5.55 -4.23
C LYS A 15 -3.82 -6.08 -4.22
N ASN A 16 -2.82 -5.26 -4.56
CA ASN A 16 -1.42 -5.68 -4.53
C ASN A 16 -0.96 -5.99 -3.10
N LEU A 17 -1.41 -5.22 -2.10
CA LEU A 17 -1.18 -5.53 -0.69
C LEU A 17 -1.80 -6.87 -0.30
N ASP A 18 -3.05 -7.13 -0.67
CA ASP A 18 -3.71 -8.40 -0.36
C ASP A 18 -2.98 -9.59 -0.99
N LEU A 19 -2.57 -9.49 -2.26
CA LEU A 19 -1.79 -10.51 -2.95
C LEU A 19 -0.43 -10.74 -2.26
N PHE A 20 0.25 -9.67 -1.86
CA PHE A 20 1.56 -9.77 -1.23
C PHE A 20 1.48 -10.38 0.18
N ILE A 21 0.53 -9.94 0.99
CA ILE A 21 0.27 -10.47 2.34
C ILE A 21 -0.12 -11.95 2.27
N ALA A 22 -0.92 -12.34 1.27
CA ALA A 22 -1.30 -13.73 1.01
C ALA A 22 -0.15 -14.57 0.42
N GLN A 23 1.01 -13.96 0.12
CA GLN A 23 2.17 -14.61 -0.49
C GLN A 23 1.90 -15.15 -1.90
N GLU A 24 0.97 -14.52 -2.62
CA GLU A 24 0.66 -14.84 -4.02
C GLU A 24 1.59 -14.14 -5.01
N ILE A 25 2.32 -13.11 -4.56
CA ILE A 25 3.38 -12.42 -5.31
C ILE A 25 4.63 -12.29 -4.45
N THR A 26 5.79 -12.20 -5.08
CA THR A 26 7.08 -12.06 -4.36
C THR A 26 7.27 -10.63 -3.82
N PRO A 27 8.16 -10.44 -2.84
CA PRO A 27 8.61 -9.10 -2.40
C PRO A 27 9.03 -8.18 -3.56
N GLY A 28 9.92 -8.63 -4.45
CA GLY A 28 10.34 -7.84 -5.62
C GLY A 28 9.22 -7.56 -6.63
N GLU A 29 8.26 -8.49 -6.81
CA GLU A 29 7.07 -8.23 -7.62
C GLU A 29 6.16 -7.16 -6.98
N PHE A 30 6.00 -7.20 -5.66
CA PHE A 30 5.21 -6.21 -4.93
C PHE A 30 5.85 -4.82 -5.05
N GLU A 31 7.15 -4.70 -4.76
CA GLU A 31 7.93 -3.47 -4.91
C GLU A 31 7.77 -2.88 -6.32
N THR A 32 8.01 -3.70 -7.35
CA THR A 32 7.86 -3.29 -8.75
C THR A 32 6.46 -2.75 -9.05
N ARG A 33 5.41 -3.47 -8.63
CA ARG A 33 4.01 -3.07 -8.86
C ARG A 33 3.64 -1.81 -8.09
N PHE A 34 4.18 -1.67 -6.87
CA PHE A 34 3.97 -0.50 -6.03
C PHE A 34 4.58 0.73 -6.71
N ILE A 35 5.86 0.69 -7.09
CA ILE A 35 6.57 1.80 -7.75
C ILE A 35 5.90 2.19 -9.07
N GLN A 36 5.46 1.22 -9.88
CA GLN A 36 4.76 1.49 -11.15
C GLN A 36 3.40 2.15 -10.96
N GLY A 37 2.66 1.83 -9.89
CA GLY A 37 1.37 2.42 -9.56
C GLY A 37 1.45 3.73 -8.77
N ASN A 38 2.61 4.01 -8.18
CA ASN A 38 2.83 5.08 -7.20
C ASN A 38 2.62 6.50 -7.77
N GLY A 39 3.10 6.77 -8.99
CA GLY A 39 3.17 8.14 -9.52
C GLY A 39 1.84 8.90 -9.57
N GLU A 40 0.72 8.20 -9.84
CA GLU A 40 -0.61 8.82 -9.86
C GLU A 40 -1.16 9.04 -8.44
N LEU A 41 -0.95 8.11 -7.52
CA LEU A 41 -1.34 8.25 -6.11
C LEU A 41 -0.60 9.42 -5.44
N LEU A 42 0.71 9.49 -5.63
CA LEU A 42 1.55 10.54 -5.04
C LEU A 42 1.16 11.94 -5.56
N ARG A 43 0.74 12.03 -6.83
CA ARG A 43 0.18 13.27 -7.40
C ARG A 43 -1.14 13.67 -6.74
N GLN A 44 -2.07 12.73 -6.58
CA GLN A 44 -3.37 12.98 -5.93
C GLN A 44 -3.21 13.44 -4.49
N THR A 45 -2.25 12.84 -3.78
CA THR A 45 -1.85 13.25 -2.44
C THR A 45 -1.31 14.69 -2.38
N LEU A 46 -0.39 15.05 -3.29
CA LEU A 46 0.22 16.38 -3.34
C LEU A 46 -0.76 17.48 -3.74
N ASP A 47 -1.82 17.13 -4.49
CA ASP A 47 -2.91 18.03 -4.90
C ASP A 47 -3.91 18.36 -3.76
N GLY A 48 -3.60 17.97 -2.51
CA GLY A 48 -4.36 18.33 -1.31
C GLY A 48 -5.37 17.28 -0.85
N TYR A 49 -5.42 16.12 -1.51
CA TYR A 49 -6.20 14.97 -1.05
C TYR A 49 -5.43 14.23 0.04
N LYS A 50 -5.87 14.37 1.30
CA LYS A 50 -5.17 13.82 2.47
C LYS A 50 -5.56 12.40 2.86
N PHE A 51 -6.62 11.86 2.27
CA PHE A 51 -7.08 10.52 2.61
C PHE A 51 -5.93 9.53 2.38
N SER A 52 -5.63 8.69 3.37
CA SER A 52 -4.60 7.66 3.31
C SER A 52 -3.15 8.14 3.23
N TYR A 53 -2.88 9.46 3.31
CA TYR A 53 -1.53 9.99 3.11
C TYR A 53 -0.51 9.40 4.08
N ASP A 54 -0.80 9.43 5.38
CA ASP A 54 0.18 9.02 6.40
C ASP A 54 0.48 7.51 6.30
N THR A 55 -0.56 6.69 6.11
CA THR A 55 -0.43 5.24 5.87
C THR A 55 0.35 4.96 4.58
N TYR A 56 0.05 5.69 3.51
CA TYR A 56 0.73 5.56 2.24
C TYR A 56 2.21 5.93 2.31
N MET A 57 2.54 7.08 2.90
CA MET A 57 3.92 7.54 3.02
C MET A 57 4.75 6.61 3.89
N SER A 58 4.16 6.07 4.96
CA SER A 58 4.83 5.09 5.81
C SER A 58 5.21 3.83 5.03
N LEU A 59 4.30 3.33 4.18
CA LEU A 59 4.59 2.20 3.29
C LEU A 59 5.60 2.58 2.19
N PHE A 60 5.49 3.78 1.61
CA PHE A 60 6.37 4.25 0.56
C PHE A 60 7.84 4.22 1.01
N TYR A 61 8.16 4.72 2.20
CA TYR A 61 9.54 4.71 2.70
C TYR A 61 10.08 3.28 2.84
N VAL A 62 9.28 2.34 3.35
CA VAL A 62 9.71 0.95 3.45
C VAL A 62 9.92 0.30 2.09
N VAL A 63 9.10 0.64 1.09
CA VAL A 63 9.29 0.14 -0.28
C VAL A 63 10.53 0.75 -0.94
N ASP A 64 10.83 2.04 -0.67
CA ASP A 64 12.01 2.75 -1.20
C ASP A 64 13.31 2.20 -0.59
N ASP A 65 13.29 1.85 0.70
CA ASP A 65 14.41 1.28 1.46
C ASP A 65 14.55 -0.25 1.27
N TYR A 66 13.63 -0.91 0.57
CA TYR A 66 13.66 -2.36 0.38
C TYR A 66 14.74 -2.77 -0.64
N VAL A 67 15.52 -3.77 -0.27
CA VAL A 67 16.55 -4.35 -1.13
C VAL A 67 16.38 -5.88 -1.19
N GLU A 68 16.07 -6.38 -2.38
CA GLU A 68 15.80 -7.81 -2.61
C GLU A 68 17.01 -8.72 -2.29
N ASP A 69 18.21 -8.32 -2.71
CA ASP A 69 19.42 -9.11 -2.47
C ASP A 69 20.07 -8.76 -1.12
N PRO A 70 20.14 -9.70 -0.15
CA PRO A 70 20.75 -9.44 1.15
C PRO A 70 22.22 -9.01 1.07
N ASP A 71 22.96 -9.43 0.03
CA ASP A 71 24.37 -9.06 -0.14
C ASP A 71 24.54 -7.61 -0.60
N LEU A 72 23.47 -6.98 -1.09
CA LEU A 72 23.43 -5.57 -1.48
C LEU A 72 22.95 -4.63 -0.37
N ARG A 73 22.51 -5.17 0.78
CA ARG A 73 22.10 -4.41 1.96
C ARG A 73 23.32 -3.86 2.69
N THR A 74 23.77 -2.68 2.27
CA THR A 74 25.00 -2.04 2.75
C THR A 74 24.77 -0.82 3.64
N GLU A 75 23.56 -0.26 3.60
CA GLU A 75 23.14 0.91 4.37
C GLU A 75 22.30 0.48 5.60
N PRO A 76 22.40 1.19 6.75
CA PRO A 76 21.59 0.89 7.93
C PRO A 76 20.07 0.91 7.71
N GLU A 77 19.62 1.67 6.73
CA GLU A 77 18.24 1.80 6.29
C GLU A 77 17.77 0.65 5.39
N ASP A 78 18.68 -0.15 4.80
CA ASP A 78 18.29 -1.21 3.86
C ASP A 78 17.42 -2.29 4.55
N LEU A 79 16.22 -2.50 4.01
CA LEU A 79 15.21 -3.41 4.56
C LEU A 79 15.08 -4.70 3.76
N GLY A 80 14.69 -5.77 4.45
CA GLY A 80 14.46 -7.08 3.85
C GLY A 80 12.99 -7.44 3.67
N ASP A 81 12.76 -8.65 3.16
CA ASP A 81 11.44 -9.19 2.85
C ASP A 81 10.48 -9.19 4.05
N ASP A 82 11.01 -9.47 5.25
CA ASP A 82 10.21 -9.52 6.48
C ASP A 82 9.74 -8.11 6.90
N ASP A 83 10.62 -7.11 6.81
CA ASP A 83 10.30 -5.70 7.09
C ASP A 83 9.25 -5.18 6.09
N LEU A 84 9.44 -5.48 4.81
CA LEU A 84 8.49 -5.12 3.75
C LEU A 84 7.12 -5.75 3.99
N ARG A 85 7.09 -7.01 4.46
CA ARG A 85 5.84 -7.72 4.75
C ARG A 85 5.14 -7.18 5.99
N GLU A 86 5.89 -6.87 7.06
CA GLU A 86 5.34 -6.23 8.25
C GLU A 86 4.71 -4.88 7.89
N ALA A 87 5.42 -4.07 7.09
CA ALA A 87 4.91 -2.80 6.62
C ALA A 87 3.66 -2.95 5.74
N ALA A 88 3.62 -3.94 4.85
CA ALA A 88 2.44 -4.21 4.03
C ALA A 88 1.22 -4.57 4.87
N VAL A 89 1.38 -5.42 5.89
CA VAL A 89 0.30 -5.77 6.84
C VAL A 89 -0.16 -4.53 7.61
N ALA A 90 0.77 -3.75 8.15
CA ALA A 90 0.47 -2.54 8.89
C ALA A 90 -0.27 -1.50 8.02
N ALA A 91 0.19 -1.30 6.78
CA ALA A 91 -0.44 -0.39 5.83
C ALA A 91 -1.84 -0.86 5.45
N ARG A 92 -2.04 -2.16 5.21
CA ARG A 92 -3.36 -2.70 4.89
C ARG A 92 -4.36 -2.51 6.02
N ALA A 93 -3.91 -2.69 7.27
CA ALA A 93 -4.72 -2.40 8.45
C ALA A 93 -5.03 -0.90 8.58
N GLY A 94 -4.03 -0.02 8.41
CA GLY A 94 -4.22 1.43 8.42
C GLY A 94 -5.25 1.89 7.38
N PHE A 95 -5.17 1.41 6.14
CA PHE A 95 -6.16 1.73 5.11
C PHE A 95 -7.56 1.23 5.46
N ASN A 96 -7.69 0.05 6.09
CA ASN A 96 -8.99 -0.44 6.55
C ASN A 96 -9.59 0.45 7.64
N ASP A 97 -8.79 0.88 8.61
CA ASP A 97 -9.27 1.76 9.68
C ASP A 97 -9.72 3.12 9.13
N GLU A 98 -8.98 3.68 8.18
CA GLU A 98 -9.34 4.92 7.50
C GLU A 98 -10.60 4.79 6.63
N LEU A 99 -10.76 3.68 5.91
CA LEU A 99 -11.98 3.39 5.14
C LEU A 99 -13.20 3.21 6.04
N ALA A 100 -13.04 2.47 7.14
CA ALA A 100 -14.10 2.26 8.12
C ALA A 100 -14.54 3.58 8.78
N ALA A 101 -13.60 4.49 9.04
CA ALA A 101 -13.91 5.83 9.55
C ALA A 101 -14.77 6.67 8.57
N LEU A 102 -14.74 6.34 7.28
CA LEU A 102 -15.59 6.94 6.24
C LEU A 102 -16.90 6.16 6.00
N GLY A 103 -17.17 5.09 6.76
CA GLY A 103 -18.32 4.22 6.54
C GLY A 103 -18.21 3.36 5.28
N LEU A 104 -16.98 3.04 4.87
CA LEU A 104 -16.69 2.20 3.72
C LEU A 104 -16.13 0.83 4.16
N ASP A 105 -16.36 -0.19 3.34
CA ASP A 105 -15.70 -1.49 3.49
C ASP A 105 -14.23 -1.46 3.00
N SER A 106 -13.57 -2.61 3.10
CA SER A 106 -12.16 -2.80 2.74
C SER A 106 -11.80 -2.53 1.27
N TYR A 107 -12.80 -2.28 0.40
CA TYR A 107 -12.61 -1.90 -1.00
C TYR A 107 -13.41 -0.65 -1.38
N GLY A 108 -13.85 0.14 -0.40
CA GLY A 108 -14.45 1.45 -0.66
C GLY A 108 -15.91 1.44 -1.05
N HIS A 109 -16.63 0.34 -0.79
CA HIS A 109 -18.08 0.31 -0.94
C HIS A 109 -18.74 0.84 0.34
N PRO A 110 -19.82 1.64 0.24
CA PRO A 110 -20.58 2.04 1.42
C PRO A 110 -21.06 0.84 2.23
N LEU A 111 -20.83 0.87 3.54
CA LEU A 111 -21.44 -0.08 4.47
C LEU A 111 -22.95 0.19 4.48
N THR A 112 -23.74 -0.75 3.96
CA THR A 112 -25.20 -0.66 4.04
C THR A 112 -25.66 -1.18 5.41
N ASP A 113 -26.48 -0.39 6.11
CA ASP A 113 -27.19 -0.81 7.33
C ASP A 113 -28.07 -2.04 7.10
#